data_AF-A0A2D0W5F9-F1
#
_entry.id   AF-A0A2D0W5F9-F1
#
_cell.length_a   1.000
_cell.length_b   1.000
_cell.length_c   1.000
_cell.angle_alpha   90.00
_cell.angle_beta   90.00
_cell.angle_gamma   90.00
#
_symmetry.space_group_name_H-M   'P 1'
#
loop_
_entity.id
_entity.type
_entity.pdbx_description
1 polymer ?
#
loop_
_entity_poly.entity_id
_entity_poly.type
_entity_poly.pdbx_seq_one_letter_code
_entity_poly.pdbx_strand_id
1 'polypeptide(L)'
;IRHFGIVGECNIQYALNPNSEEFFIIEVNARLSRSSALASKATGYPLAYVAAKLALGISLPTIKNSVTGVTTACFEPSLDYCVVKIPRWDLAKFNRVSTKIGSSMKSVGEVMAIGRNFEEAFQKALRMVDENVNGFDPYLQKVNENELREPTDKRMFVLAAALKSNYSV
;
A
#
# COMPACT_ATOMS: atom_id res chain seq x y z
N ILE A 1 -18.97 6.56 -7.37
CA ILE A 1 -19.02 7.54 -6.25
C ILE A 1 -20.21 8.48 -6.35
N ARG A 2 -20.37 9.26 -7.44
CA ARG A 2 -21.55 10.13 -7.64
C ARG A 2 -22.89 9.40 -7.46
N HIS A 3 -23.03 8.21 -8.04
CA HIS A 3 -24.22 7.37 -7.90
C HIS A 3 -24.57 7.01 -6.44
N PHE A 4 -23.57 6.87 -5.57
CA PHE A 4 -23.75 6.58 -4.15
C PHE A 4 -24.01 7.83 -3.29
N GLY A 5 -23.98 9.03 -3.87
CA GLY A 5 -24.22 10.28 -3.12
C GLY A 5 -23.17 10.59 -2.05
N ILE A 6 -21.95 10.04 -2.16
CA ILE A 6 -20.90 10.24 -1.16
C ILE A 6 -20.39 11.68 -1.22
N VAL A 7 -20.39 12.37 -0.08
CA VAL A 7 -19.79 13.69 0.13
C VAL A 7 -18.65 13.54 1.15
N GLY A 8 -17.43 13.84 0.73
CA GLY A 8 -16.21 13.64 1.53
C GLY A 8 -15.21 12.75 0.81
N GLU A 9 -14.63 11.78 1.53
CA GLU A 9 -13.63 10.86 1.00
C GLU A 9 -14.13 9.40 1.06
N CYS A 10 -13.66 8.61 0.11
CA CYS A 10 -13.89 7.18 0.06
C CYS A 10 -12.73 6.43 -0.61
N ASN A 11 -12.59 5.16 -0.28
CA ASN A 11 -11.69 4.24 -0.97
C ASN A 11 -12.49 3.26 -1.85
N ILE A 12 -12.03 3.04 -3.08
CA ILE A 12 -12.62 2.08 -4.03
C ILE A 12 -11.57 1.05 -4.44
N GLN A 13 -11.99 -0.20 -4.61
CA GLN A 13 -11.12 -1.30 -5.01
C GLN A 13 -11.62 -1.92 -6.31
N TYR A 14 -10.67 -2.25 -7.19
CA TYR A 14 -10.91 -2.86 -8.48
C TYR A 14 -10.06 -4.12 -8.64
N ALA A 15 -10.55 -5.08 -9.42
CA ALA A 15 -9.73 -6.15 -9.99
C ALA A 15 -9.67 -5.94 -11.51
N LEU A 16 -8.46 -5.92 -12.07
CA LEU A 16 -8.22 -5.73 -13.51
C LEU A 16 -7.60 -7.02 -14.07
N ASN A 17 -8.10 -7.47 -15.22
CA ASN A 17 -7.52 -8.59 -15.94
C ASN A 17 -6.13 -8.18 -16.50
N PRO A 18 -5.05 -8.94 -16.24
CA PRO A 18 -3.72 -8.56 -16.71
C PRO A 18 -3.54 -8.63 -18.24
N ASN A 19 -4.46 -9.30 -18.96
CA ASN A 19 -4.38 -9.53 -20.41
C ASN A 19 -5.47 -8.79 -21.20
N SER A 20 -6.32 -8.00 -20.54
CA SER A 20 -7.40 -7.26 -21.20
C SER A 20 -7.79 -6.00 -20.40
N GLU A 21 -8.70 -5.20 -20.95
CA GLU A 21 -9.25 -4.03 -20.26
C GLU A 21 -10.45 -4.38 -19.36
N GLU A 22 -10.75 -5.68 -19.18
CA GLU A 22 -11.85 -6.13 -18.33
C GLU A 22 -11.52 -5.87 -16.85
N PHE A 23 -12.42 -5.15 -16.17
CA PHE A 23 -12.27 -4.86 -14.74
C PHE A 23 -13.58 -5.06 -13.98
N PHE A 24 -13.45 -5.36 -12.69
CA PHE A 24 -14.54 -5.53 -11.75
C PHE A 24 -14.39 -4.55 -10.59
N ILE A 25 -15.51 -4.00 -10.13
CA ILE A 25 -15.56 -3.25 -8.86
C ILE A 25 -15.70 -4.27 -7.74
N ILE A 26 -14.77 -4.25 -6.79
CA ILE A 26 -14.78 -5.18 -5.64
C ILE A 26 -15.60 -4.60 -4.50
N GLU A 27 -15.25 -3.40 -4.04
CA GLU A 27 -15.97 -2.72 -2.97
C GLU A 27 -15.74 -1.20 -2.97
N VAL A 28 -16.60 -0.49 -2.22
CA VAL A 28 -16.45 0.92 -1.91
C VAL A 28 -16.55 1.12 -0.40
N ASN A 29 -15.51 1.68 0.20
CA ASN A 29 -15.49 2.11 1.59
C ASN A 29 -15.82 3.60 1.64
N ALA A 30 -17.06 3.96 1.97
CA ALA A 30 -17.55 5.34 2.07
C ALA A 30 -17.09 6.05 3.37
N ARG A 31 -15.78 6.00 3.65
CA ARG A 31 -15.14 6.60 4.82
C ARG A 31 -13.62 6.65 4.62
N LEU A 32 -12.96 7.39 5.50
CA LEU A 32 -11.51 7.28 5.68
C LEU A 32 -11.09 5.84 6.00
N SER A 33 -9.97 5.46 5.39
CA SER A 33 -9.41 4.12 5.47
C SER A 33 -7.92 4.17 5.80
N ARG A 34 -7.33 3.00 6.09
CA ARG A 34 -5.87 2.86 6.20
C ARG A 34 -5.18 3.27 4.89
N SER A 35 -5.81 2.96 3.75
CA SER A 35 -5.36 3.40 2.43
C SER A 35 -5.43 4.92 2.27
N SER A 36 -6.43 5.59 2.84
CA SER A 36 -6.53 7.06 2.85
C SER A 36 -5.41 7.70 3.67
N ALA A 37 -5.06 7.10 4.82
CA ALA A 37 -3.92 7.55 5.62
C ALA A 37 -2.60 7.38 4.85
N LEU A 38 -2.39 6.22 4.22
CA LEU A 38 -1.24 5.95 3.36
C LEU A 38 -1.16 6.95 2.20
N ALA A 39 -2.26 7.17 1.47
CA ALA A 39 -2.32 8.11 0.36
C ALA A 39 -2.04 9.55 0.80
N SER A 40 -2.52 9.96 1.98
CA SER A 40 -2.23 11.29 2.54
C SER A 40 -0.74 11.48 2.83
N LYS A 41 -0.07 10.43 3.32
CA LYS A 41 1.38 10.44 3.56
C LYS A 41 2.18 10.37 2.27
N ALA A 42 1.73 9.57 1.31
CA ALA A 42 2.37 9.41 0.02
C ALA A 42 2.31 10.71 -0.80
N THR A 43 1.20 11.44 -0.76
CA THR A 43 0.98 12.61 -1.62
C THR A 43 1.22 13.95 -0.93
N GLY A 44 1.28 13.97 0.40
CA GLY A 44 1.22 15.19 1.19
C GLY A 44 -0.18 15.85 1.20
N TYR A 45 -1.17 15.27 0.52
CA TYR A 45 -2.53 15.78 0.46
C TYR A 45 -3.34 15.31 1.69
N PRO A 46 -3.81 16.21 2.58
CA PRO A 46 -4.44 15.81 3.84
C PRO A 46 -5.90 15.40 3.64
N LEU A 47 -6.16 14.19 3.15
CA LEU A 47 -7.50 13.71 2.78
C LEU A 47 -8.53 13.86 3.91
N ALA A 48 -8.15 13.52 5.15
CA ALA A 48 -9.05 13.64 6.29
C ALA A 48 -9.46 15.09 6.58
N TYR A 49 -8.52 16.04 6.47
CA TYR A 49 -8.78 17.47 6.68
C TYR A 49 -9.71 18.00 5.59
N VAL A 50 -9.45 17.65 4.33
CA VAL A 50 -10.28 18.07 3.19
C VAL A 50 -11.68 17.47 3.30
N ALA A 51 -11.79 16.18 3.62
CA ALA A 51 -13.08 15.51 3.83
C ALA A 51 -13.92 16.18 4.94
N ALA A 52 -13.28 16.58 6.05
CA ALA A 52 -13.96 17.31 7.12
C ALA A 52 -14.48 18.68 6.67
N LYS A 53 -13.71 19.41 5.83
CA LYS A 53 -14.17 20.68 5.25
C LYS A 53 -15.32 20.50 4.27
N LEU A 54 -15.29 19.44 3.45
CA LEU A 54 -16.39 19.08 2.55
C LEU A 54 -17.67 18.77 3.31
N ALA A 55 -17.58 18.10 4.46
CA ALA A 55 -18.72 17.82 5.33
C ALA A 55 -19.38 19.10 5.89
N LEU A 56 -18.63 20.21 5.96
CA LEU A 56 -19.14 21.53 6.33
C LEU A 56 -19.67 22.34 5.11
N GLY A 57 -19.79 21.71 3.93
CA GLY A 57 -20.25 22.36 2.71
C GLY A 57 -19.20 23.22 2.00
N ILE A 58 -17.93 23.18 2.44
CA ILE A 58 -16.84 23.95 1.82
C ILE A 58 -16.32 23.18 0.62
N SER A 59 -16.41 23.76 -0.57
CA SER A 59 -16.00 23.13 -1.84
C SER A 59 -14.47 23.04 -2.00
N LEU A 60 -13.98 22.03 -2.74
CA LEU A 60 -12.56 21.82 -3.02
C LEU A 60 -11.81 23.06 -3.54
N PRO A 61 -12.37 23.88 -4.46
CA PRO A 61 -11.68 25.09 -4.94
C PRO A 61 -11.50 26.17 -3.87
N THR A 62 -12.29 26.14 -2.80
CA THR A 62 -12.21 27.12 -1.70
C THR A 62 -11.16 26.73 -0.67
N ILE A 63 -10.93 25.43 -0.51
CA ILE A 63 -9.96 24.89 0.46
C ILE A 63 -8.55 25.15 -0.08
N LYS A 64 -7.72 25.88 0.67
CA LYS A 64 -6.31 26.10 0.28
C LYS A 64 -5.48 24.83 0.47
N ASN A 65 -4.56 24.59 -0.46
CA ASN A 65 -3.54 23.56 -0.30
C ASN A 65 -2.50 24.00 0.73
N SER A 66 -2.40 23.25 1.83
CA SER A 66 -1.46 23.56 2.91
C SER A 66 0.02 23.35 2.54
N VAL A 67 0.31 22.59 1.48
CA VAL A 67 1.69 22.29 1.06
C VAL A 67 2.27 23.43 0.22
N THR A 68 1.52 23.88 -0.79
CA THR A 68 2.00 24.93 -1.72
C THR A 68 1.63 26.34 -1.25
N GLY A 69 0.55 26.49 -0.47
CA GLY A 69 0.03 27.78 0.01
C GLY A 69 -0.61 28.66 -1.08
N VAL A 70 -0.33 28.40 -2.35
CA VAL A 70 -0.77 29.21 -3.51
C VAL A 70 -1.81 28.51 -4.38
N THR A 71 -2.01 27.19 -4.23
CA THR A 71 -3.05 26.44 -4.95
C THR A 71 -4.20 26.02 -4.03
N THR A 72 -5.26 25.49 -4.62
CA THR A 72 -6.44 24.98 -3.89
C THR A 72 -6.31 23.47 -3.70
N ALA A 73 -7.24 22.87 -2.95
CA ALA A 73 -7.34 21.42 -2.78
C ALA A 73 -7.98 20.72 -3.99
N CYS A 74 -8.43 21.46 -5.02
CA CYS A 74 -9.06 20.91 -6.22
C CYS A 74 -8.02 20.55 -7.29
N PHE A 75 -7.20 19.54 -7.02
CA PHE A 75 -6.19 19.04 -7.96
C PHE A 75 -5.89 17.57 -7.66
N GLU A 76 -5.23 16.91 -8.60
CA GLU A 76 -4.68 15.57 -8.43
C GLU A 76 -3.16 15.68 -8.16
N PRO A 77 -2.65 15.17 -7.03
CA PRO A 77 -1.22 15.20 -6.74
C PRO A 77 -0.40 14.46 -7.80
N SER A 78 0.71 15.07 -8.21
CA SER A 78 1.73 14.42 -9.05
C SER A 78 2.95 14.10 -8.18
N LEU A 79 3.47 12.88 -8.30
CA LEU A 79 4.60 12.40 -7.52
C LEU A 79 5.79 12.17 -8.45
N ASP A 80 6.93 12.71 -8.06
CA ASP A 80 8.22 12.49 -8.71
C ASP A 80 9.06 11.42 -7.98
N TYR A 81 8.43 10.66 -7.07
CA TYR A 81 8.99 9.55 -6.30
C TYR A 81 8.08 8.32 -6.31
N CYS A 82 8.65 7.17 -5.97
CA CYS A 82 7.95 5.93 -5.67
C CYS A 82 7.73 5.78 -4.16
N VAL A 83 6.53 5.30 -3.77
CA VAL A 83 6.19 4.97 -2.39
C VAL A 83 5.88 3.48 -2.29
N VAL A 84 6.58 2.79 -1.39
CA VAL A 84 6.37 1.37 -1.13
C VAL A 84 5.88 1.18 0.29
N LYS A 85 4.79 0.41 0.43
CA LYS A 85 4.23 -0.01 1.72
C LYS A 85 4.39 -1.52 1.88
N ILE A 86 4.97 -1.96 3.00
CA ILE A 86 5.10 -3.37 3.35
C ILE A 86 4.39 -3.63 4.69
N PRO A 87 3.54 -4.67 4.81
CA PRO A 87 2.93 -5.02 6.08
C PRO A 87 3.96 -5.59 7.07
N ARG A 88 3.73 -5.37 8.35
CA ARG A 88 4.44 -6.05 9.45
C ARG A 88 3.57 -7.18 9.97
N TRP A 89 4.15 -8.37 10.06
CA TRP A 89 3.55 -9.54 10.68
C TRP A 89 4.33 -9.92 11.94
N ASP A 90 3.63 -10.52 12.90
CA ASP A 90 4.19 -11.02 14.15
C ASP A 90 3.64 -12.41 14.47
N LEU A 91 3.63 -13.28 13.45
CA LEU A 91 2.97 -14.60 13.50
C LEU A 91 3.74 -15.61 14.36
N ALA A 92 5.04 -15.39 14.55
CA ALA A 92 5.89 -16.24 15.39
C ALA A 92 5.43 -16.29 16.86
N LYS A 93 4.68 -15.28 17.32
CA LYS A 93 4.08 -15.26 18.66
C LYS A 93 2.88 -16.21 18.80
N PHE A 94 2.36 -16.76 17.70
CA PHE A 94 1.11 -17.52 17.67
C PHE A 94 1.30 -18.92 17.07
N ASN A 95 1.68 -19.89 17.90
CA ASN A 95 2.03 -21.27 17.48
C ASN A 95 0.94 -22.03 16.69
N ARG A 96 -0.34 -21.65 16.83
CA ARG A 96 -1.47 -22.31 16.15
C ARG A 96 -2.00 -21.53 14.95
N VAL A 97 -1.35 -20.42 14.57
CA VAL A 97 -1.79 -19.57 13.47
C VAL A 97 -1.01 -19.92 12.22
N SER A 98 -1.74 -20.12 11.11
CA SER A 98 -1.14 -20.31 9.80
C SER A 98 -0.41 -19.04 9.33
N THR A 99 0.81 -19.21 8.82
CA THR A 99 1.62 -18.16 8.19
C THR A 99 1.12 -17.78 6.79
N LYS A 100 0.22 -18.57 6.20
CA LYS A 100 -0.40 -18.25 4.90
C LYS A 100 -1.21 -16.96 5.00
N ILE A 101 -1.04 -16.07 4.03
CA ILE A 101 -1.79 -14.82 3.90
C ILE A 101 -2.85 -14.94 2.82
N GLY A 102 -3.95 -14.21 2.96
CA GLY A 102 -5.08 -14.23 2.04
C GLY A 102 -5.94 -12.98 2.20
N SER A 103 -7.23 -13.07 1.87
CA SER A 103 -8.17 -11.95 1.95
C SER A 103 -8.39 -11.43 3.38
N SER A 104 -8.30 -12.31 4.38
CA SER A 104 -8.40 -11.91 5.78
C SER A 104 -7.05 -11.40 6.30
N MET A 105 -7.06 -10.18 6.85
CA MET A 105 -5.86 -9.52 7.31
C MET A 105 -5.30 -10.14 8.60
N LYS A 106 -4.00 -10.44 8.60
CA LYS A 106 -3.23 -10.89 9.78
C LYS A 106 -2.07 -9.97 10.16
N SER A 107 -1.84 -8.91 9.40
CA SER A 107 -0.76 -7.95 9.71
C SER A 107 -1.12 -7.11 10.92
N VAL A 108 -0.11 -6.80 11.73
CA VAL A 108 -0.25 -6.01 12.97
C VAL A 108 0.15 -4.55 12.79
N GLY A 109 0.83 -4.25 11.68
CA GLY A 109 1.26 -2.91 11.33
C GLY A 109 1.71 -2.82 9.87
N GLU A 110 2.27 -1.69 9.50
CA GLU A 110 2.81 -1.43 8.17
C GLU A 110 3.90 -0.36 8.23
N VAL A 111 4.82 -0.43 7.28
CA VAL A 111 5.84 0.60 7.05
C VAL A 111 5.62 1.23 5.69
N MET A 112 6.09 2.47 5.53
CA MET A 112 6.05 3.20 4.27
C MET A 112 7.43 3.79 4.01
N ALA A 113 7.99 3.52 2.83
CA ALA A 113 9.25 4.11 2.38
C ALA A 113 9.06 4.88 1.09
N ILE A 114 9.88 5.92 0.92
CA ILE A 114 9.92 6.77 -0.27
C ILE A 114 11.31 6.68 -0.90
N GLY A 115 11.35 6.54 -2.22
CA GLY A 115 12.56 6.52 -3.04
C GLY A 115 12.32 7.13 -4.41
N ARG A 116 13.38 7.46 -5.15
CA ARG A 116 13.33 7.98 -6.52
C ARG A 116 13.07 6.89 -7.55
N ASN A 117 13.29 5.63 -7.19
CA ASN A 117 12.94 4.46 -7.98
C ASN A 117 12.35 3.36 -7.08
N PHE A 118 11.84 2.30 -7.70
CA PHE A 118 11.19 1.21 -7.01
C PHE A 118 12.17 0.48 -6.08
N GLU A 119 13.36 0.16 -6.57
CA GLU A 119 14.38 -0.62 -5.87
C GLU A 119 14.83 0.08 -4.57
N GLU A 120 15.03 1.39 -4.62
CA GLU A 120 15.39 2.21 -3.46
C GLU A 120 14.26 2.19 -2.42
N ALA A 121 13.03 2.50 -2.84
CA ALA A 121 11.88 2.53 -1.94
C ALA A 121 11.60 1.15 -1.34
N PHE A 122 11.70 0.10 -2.15
CA PHE A 122 11.47 -1.28 -1.77
C PHE A 122 12.51 -1.78 -0.76
N GLN A 123 13.80 -1.54 -1.01
CA GLN A 123 14.85 -1.92 -0.06
C GLN A 123 14.77 -1.14 1.25
N LYS A 124 14.42 0.15 1.21
CA LYS A 124 14.15 0.94 2.42
C LYS A 124 12.99 0.36 3.21
N ALA A 125 11.88 0.02 2.55
CA ALA A 125 10.72 -0.55 3.22
C ALA A 125 11.06 -1.89 3.90
N LEU A 126 11.80 -2.78 3.23
CA LEU A 126 12.19 -4.07 3.83
C LEU A 126 13.01 -3.89 5.11
N ARG A 127 13.97 -2.95 5.12
CA ARG A 127 14.75 -2.61 6.32
C ARG A 127 13.92 -2.01 7.45
N MET A 128 12.84 -1.32 7.14
CA MET A 128 11.94 -0.75 8.16
C MET A 128 11.06 -1.82 8.81
N VAL A 129 10.77 -2.93 8.11
CA VAL A 129 9.89 -3.99 8.64
C VAL A 129 10.55 -4.71 9.80
N ASP A 130 11.83 -5.07 9.70
CA ASP A 130 12.56 -5.85 10.70
C ASP A 130 14.01 -5.38 10.81
N GLU A 131 14.50 -5.18 12.03
CA GLU A 131 15.88 -4.75 12.29
C GLU A 131 16.93 -5.77 11.81
N ASN A 132 16.55 -7.04 11.66
CA ASN A 132 17.44 -8.10 11.17
C ASN A 132 17.42 -8.27 9.65
N VAL A 133 16.61 -7.48 8.94
CA VAL A 133 16.49 -7.53 7.48
C VAL A 133 17.25 -6.35 6.88
N ASN A 134 18.31 -6.62 6.12
CA ASN A 134 19.11 -5.58 5.48
C ASN A 134 18.58 -5.12 4.10
N GLY A 135 17.57 -5.80 3.56
CA GLY A 135 16.98 -5.49 2.27
C GLY A 135 16.34 -6.72 1.62
N PHE A 136 16.35 -6.78 0.30
CA PHE A 136 15.86 -7.93 -0.47
C PHE A 136 16.92 -9.04 -0.49
N ASP A 137 17.10 -9.69 0.67
CA ASP A 137 18.18 -10.63 0.93
C ASP A 137 17.79 -12.07 0.52
N PRO A 138 18.50 -12.69 -0.43
CA PRO A 138 18.21 -14.05 -0.92
C PRO A 138 18.74 -15.16 -0.01
N TYR A 139 19.44 -14.85 1.08
CA TYR A 139 20.00 -15.83 2.02
C TYR A 139 19.13 -16.06 3.26
N LEU A 140 18.13 -15.19 3.50
CA LEU A 140 17.24 -15.30 4.67
C LEU A 140 16.27 -16.48 4.59
N GLN A 141 15.96 -16.95 3.37
CA GLN A 141 15.09 -18.09 3.13
C GLN A 141 15.69 -18.97 2.03
N LYS A 142 15.26 -20.24 2.00
CA LYS A 142 15.54 -21.14 0.87
C LYS A 142 14.41 -21.02 -0.15
N VAL A 143 14.70 -21.39 -1.40
CA VAL A 143 13.67 -21.53 -2.43
C VAL A 143 12.63 -22.54 -1.97
N ASN A 144 11.36 -22.16 -2.08
CA ASN A 144 10.22 -22.98 -1.71
C ASN A 144 9.06 -22.71 -2.67
N GLU A 145 8.81 -23.64 -3.60
CA GLU A 145 7.74 -23.58 -4.60
C GLU A 145 6.37 -23.36 -3.98
N ASN A 146 6.10 -23.99 -2.83
CA ASN A 146 4.81 -23.87 -2.18
C ASN A 146 4.60 -22.46 -1.64
N GLU A 147 5.62 -21.80 -1.11
CA GLU A 147 5.51 -20.41 -0.64
C GLU A 147 5.51 -19.39 -1.78
N LEU A 148 6.08 -19.75 -2.94
CA LEU A 148 5.93 -18.96 -4.17
C LEU A 148 4.49 -19.00 -4.71
N ARG A 149 3.81 -20.14 -4.59
CA ARG A 149 2.40 -20.33 -5.04
C ARG A 149 1.38 -19.88 -4.01
N GLU A 150 1.59 -20.23 -2.74
CA GLU A 150 0.73 -19.93 -1.60
C GLU A 150 1.40 -18.88 -0.71
N PRO A 151 0.93 -17.62 -0.74
CA PRO A 151 1.70 -16.54 -0.13
C PRO A 151 1.82 -16.65 1.39
N THR A 152 3.01 -16.33 1.92
CA THR A 152 3.33 -16.22 3.35
C THR A 152 3.88 -14.84 3.68
N ASP A 153 4.04 -14.52 4.97
CA ASP A 153 4.70 -13.29 5.44
C ASP A 153 6.20 -13.21 5.06
N LYS A 154 6.81 -14.33 4.64
CA LYS A 154 8.22 -14.42 4.23
C LYS A 154 8.42 -14.62 2.72
N ARG A 155 7.33 -14.65 1.93
CA ARG A 155 7.37 -14.90 0.47
C ARG A 155 8.37 -14.03 -0.29
N MET A 156 8.56 -12.77 0.12
CA MET A 156 9.51 -11.88 -0.56
C MET A 156 10.95 -12.41 -0.50
N PHE A 157 11.37 -13.02 0.60
CA PHE A 157 12.72 -13.59 0.72
C PHE A 157 12.84 -14.93 -0.01
N VAL A 158 11.75 -15.69 -0.09
CA VAL A 158 11.68 -16.89 -0.95
C VAL A 158 11.82 -16.50 -2.43
N LEU A 159 11.18 -15.40 -2.85
CA LEU A 159 11.32 -14.85 -4.20
C LEU A 159 12.76 -14.40 -4.48
N ALA A 160 13.40 -13.71 -3.52
CA ALA A 160 14.81 -13.32 -3.65
C ALA A 160 15.73 -14.54 -3.86
N ALA A 161 15.51 -15.59 -3.07
CA ALA A 161 16.23 -16.85 -3.21
C ALA A 161 15.98 -17.50 -4.58
N ALA A 162 14.74 -17.50 -5.08
CA ALA A 162 14.39 -18.10 -6.36
C ALA A 162 15.08 -17.40 -7.54
N LEU A 163 15.03 -16.08 -7.58
CA LEU A 163 15.72 -15.28 -8.60
C LEU A 163 17.24 -15.56 -8.59
N LYS A 164 17.84 -15.65 -7.40
CA LYS A 164 19.25 -16.00 -7.26
C LYS A 164 19.56 -17.43 -7.72
N SER A 165 18.63 -18.36 -7.55
CA SER A 165 18.72 -19.73 -8.04
C SER A 165 18.43 -19.86 -9.55
N ASN A 166 18.42 -18.75 -10.30
CA ASN A 166 18.18 -18.69 -11.76
C ASN A 166 16.81 -19.21 -12.19
N TYR A 167 15.78 -19.04 -11.35
CA TYR A 167 14.41 -19.24 -11.79
C TYR A 167 14.06 -18.19 -12.85
N SER A 168 13.27 -18.58 -13.85
CA SER A 168 12.70 -17.63 -14.80
C SER A 168 11.63 -16.78 -14.11
N VAL A 169 11.52 -15.54 -14.58
CA VAL A 169 10.43 -14.61 -14.24
C VAL A 169 9.14 -15.04 -14.91
#